data_AF-A0A8X6S2Z3-F1
#
_entry.id   AF-A0A8X6S2Z3-F1
#
_cell.length_a   1.000
_cell.length_b   1.000
_cell.length_c   1.000
_cell.angle_alpha   90.00
_cell.angle_beta   90.00
_cell.angle_gamma   90.00
#
_symmetry.space_group_name_H-M   'P 1'
#
loop_
_entity.id
_entity.type
_entity.pdbx_description
1 polymer ?
#
loop_
_entity_poly.entity_id
_entity_poly.type
_entity_poly.pdbx_seq_one_letter_code
_entity_poly.pdbx_strand_id
1 'polypeptide(L)'
;METLCCEQGSRNPILTDPNSWFHCSGKDNPADLLTRGISVDALTTNSKWWNGSSFLRQIDFQTKGLDEAILERVYLTEMRKNSNPKEDISLTLTVTKNHFLENIIDISNNYVKLIRVVSFLYRFIHNCRTRITKIKGPLTSQEVSHAENWLIHSLHEREFYEEMRKLLAGEPIPMKSKLTPLNVFLDESNIIRVGGRLANSNLNEKAKFPMILPSRNVLTDIILSHYHKKYLHAGPHSLLYLVRQKFWPLNGRNNCRRIIHECVNCFKNKPITMNQIMANLPRDRVTPNYPFNVTGVDFAGPFFIKFKNQRKGALNKIYVVVYVCLCTKAIHLDFVTDLTSQAFIASLKRFFFFGRRGKCAKITTDNAKTFVGANAEIKKLFKMIKLPDHTLAEFLTNESIEWNFIPPRSPNHGGLWEAGVKAFKFHLKRVVGNAHLTLEEFITILCEIEAVLNSRPLTPLTSNFDDFETLTPGHFLVGRPLTSIVEPQITNINENQLSRWERVKKKLPNIYISFGNAII
;
A
#
# COMPACT_ATOMS: atom_id res chain seq x y z
N MET A 1 45.52 2.00 38.61
CA MET A 1 44.52 3.01 38.19
C MET A 1 45.19 3.89 37.16
N GLU A 2 44.61 4.01 35.97
CA GLU A 2 45.08 4.95 34.95
C GLU A 2 44.39 6.29 35.17
N THR A 3 45.16 7.34 35.45
CA THR A 3 44.63 8.69 35.65
C THR A 3 44.84 9.50 34.37
N LEU A 4 43.78 10.12 33.84
CA LEU A 4 43.79 10.83 32.56
C LEU A 4 43.55 12.33 32.77
N CYS A 5 44.29 13.18 32.04
CA CYS A 5 44.03 14.62 31.96
C CYS A 5 43.36 14.95 30.62
N CYS A 6 42.31 15.77 30.62
CA CYS A 6 41.63 16.20 29.39
C CYS A 6 41.24 17.68 29.44
N GLU A 7 41.04 18.29 28.27
CA GLU A 7 40.52 19.65 28.18
C GLU A 7 39.00 19.71 28.40
N GLN A 8 38.55 20.84 28.97
CA GLN A 8 37.17 21.11 29.38
C GLN A 8 36.15 21.13 28.22
N GLY A 9 36.62 21.14 26.97
CA GLY A 9 35.79 21.08 25.75
C GLY A 9 35.61 19.68 25.15
N SER A 10 36.26 18.65 25.72
CA SER A 10 36.12 17.27 25.23
C SER A 10 34.82 16.63 25.76
N ARG A 11 34.06 15.91 24.91
CA ARG A 11 32.74 15.32 25.22
C ARG A 11 32.75 14.18 26.27
N ASN A 12 33.84 14.00 27.01
CA ASN A 12 33.98 12.94 28.00
C ASN A 12 33.18 13.08 29.31
N PRO A 13 32.71 14.26 29.79
CA PRO A 13 32.03 14.33 31.09
C PRO A 13 30.59 13.76 31.08
N ILE A 14 30.13 13.22 29.94
CA ILE A 14 28.79 12.61 29.83
C ILE A 14 28.81 11.12 30.25
N LEU A 15 29.98 10.48 30.32
CA LEU A 15 30.12 9.03 30.54
C LEU A 15 30.76 8.64 31.89
N THR A 16 31.20 9.60 32.71
CA THR A 16 31.87 9.35 34.01
C THR A 16 31.28 10.21 35.13
N ASP A 17 31.40 9.74 36.38
CA ASP A 17 30.86 10.45 37.55
C ASP A 17 31.55 11.82 37.72
N PRO A 18 30.80 12.94 37.75
CA PRO A 18 31.33 14.30 37.93
C PRO A 18 32.29 14.46 39.12
N ASN A 19 32.08 13.71 40.20
CA ASN A 19 32.92 13.78 41.40
C ASN A 19 34.30 13.12 41.25
N SER A 20 34.54 12.45 40.12
CA SER A 20 35.83 11.83 39.79
C SER A 20 36.81 12.79 39.10
N TRP A 21 36.39 14.03 38.84
CA TRP A 21 37.16 15.02 38.09
C TRP A 21 37.79 16.05 39.03
N PHE A 22 39.10 16.28 38.87
CA PHE A 22 39.85 17.28 39.64
C PHE A 22 40.49 18.30 38.69
N HIS A 23 40.53 19.56 39.11
CA HIS A 23 41.12 20.63 38.32
C HIS A 23 42.65 20.47 38.24
N CYS A 24 43.18 20.50 37.02
CA CYS A 24 44.61 20.60 36.75
C CYS A 24 44.91 21.98 36.16
N SER A 25 45.95 22.66 36.67
CA SER A 25 46.43 23.92 36.11
C SER A 25 46.93 23.71 34.67
N GLY A 26 46.63 24.64 33.76
CA GLY A 26 47.05 24.54 32.35
C GLY A 26 48.57 24.41 32.15
N LYS A 27 49.40 24.85 33.11
CA LYS A 27 50.88 24.66 33.08
C LYS A 27 51.33 23.22 33.31
N ASP A 28 50.48 22.44 33.96
CA ASP A 28 50.74 21.04 34.34
C ASP A 28 49.85 20.06 33.56
N ASN A 29 48.93 20.57 32.73
CA ASN A 29 48.15 19.79 31.79
C ASN A 29 48.97 19.47 30.52
N PRO A 30 49.33 18.22 30.24
CA PRO A 30 50.08 17.88 29.03
C PRO A 30 49.26 18.11 27.74
N ALA A 31 47.92 18.09 27.81
CA ALA A 31 47.07 18.29 26.63
C ALA A 31 47.15 19.73 26.06
N ASP A 32 47.40 20.73 26.92
CA ASP A 32 47.56 22.15 26.52
C ASP A 32 48.73 22.35 25.54
N LEU A 33 49.75 21.48 25.58
CA LEU A 33 50.93 21.59 24.71
C LEU A 33 50.58 21.38 23.23
N LEU A 34 49.60 20.53 22.92
CA LEU A 34 49.15 20.30 21.54
C LEU A 34 48.19 21.39 21.08
N THR A 35 47.28 21.85 21.93
CA THR A 35 46.28 22.87 21.56
C THR A 35 46.87 24.27 21.44
N ARG A 36 47.92 24.60 22.20
CA ARG A 36 48.64 25.87 22.05
C ARG A 36 49.72 25.84 20.96
N GLY A 37 50.02 24.65 20.42
CA GLY A 37 51.00 24.43 19.36
C GLY A 37 52.45 24.34 19.88
N ILE A 38 53.11 23.22 19.60
CA ILE A 38 54.53 22.97 19.93
C ILE A 38 55.24 22.35 18.72
N SER A 39 56.52 22.69 18.52
CA SER A 39 57.33 22.10 17.45
C SER A 39 57.69 20.64 17.73
N VAL A 40 57.78 19.83 16.68
CA VAL A 40 58.00 18.37 16.78
C VAL A 40 59.30 18.02 17.54
N ASP A 41 60.39 18.76 17.30
CA ASP A 41 61.68 18.56 18.01
C ASP A 41 61.60 18.91 19.51
N ALA A 42 60.73 19.85 19.88
CA ALA A 42 60.52 20.20 21.28
C ALA A 42 59.59 19.20 21.97
N LEU A 43 58.70 18.54 21.24
CA LEU A 43 57.80 17.52 21.77
C LEU A 43 58.54 16.20 22.10
N THR A 44 59.49 15.79 21.27
CA THR A 44 60.27 14.55 21.48
C THR A 44 61.11 14.61 22.76
N THR A 45 61.61 15.79 23.13
CA THR A 45 62.39 16.02 24.35
C THR A 45 61.54 16.35 25.58
N ASN A 46 60.23 16.59 25.42
CA ASN A 46 59.36 17.05 26.50
C ASN A 46 58.92 15.90 27.40
N SER A 47 59.54 15.80 28.57
CA SER A 47 59.18 14.79 29.55
C SER A 47 57.71 14.88 29.99
N LYS A 48 57.11 16.05 30.12
CA LYS A 48 55.71 16.19 30.61
C LYS A 48 54.69 15.52 29.69
N TRP A 49 54.91 15.51 28.38
CA TRP A 49 54.02 14.86 27.42
C TRP A 49 54.10 13.33 27.53
N TRP A 50 55.32 12.79 27.56
CA TRP A 50 55.54 11.34 27.57
C TRP A 50 55.36 10.69 28.94
N ASN A 51 55.63 11.43 30.00
CA ASN A 51 55.68 10.93 31.37
C ASN A 51 54.52 11.41 32.26
N GLY A 52 53.72 12.35 31.77
CA GLY A 52 52.71 13.05 32.56
C GLY A 52 53.32 14.00 33.59
N SER A 53 52.47 14.77 34.27
CA SER A 53 52.88 15.65 35.36
C SER A 53 53.34 14.85 36.58
N SER A 54 54.33 15.38 37.30
CA SER A 54 54.93 14.70 38.46
C SER A 54 53.94 14.43 39.59
N PHE A 55 52.90 15.26 39.75
CA PHE A 55 51.87 15.09 40.77
C PHE A 55 50.98 13.85 40.56
N LEU A 56 50.86 13.36 39.32
CA LEU A 56 50.10 12.13 39.00
C LEU A 56 50.84 10.85 39.42
N ARG A 57 52.14 10.97 39.77
CA ARG A 57 53.00 9.84 40.17
C ARG A 57 53.10 9.65 41.68
N GLN A 58 52.47 10.54 42.46
CA GLN A 58 52.45 10.45 43.93
C GLN A 58 51.28 9.57 44.38
N ILE A 59 51.54 8.62 45.28
CA ILE A 59 50.55 7.61 45.74
C ILE A 59 49.44 8.25 46.59
N ASP A 60 49.76 9.31 47.33
CA ASP A 60 48.81 10.12 48.09
C ASP A 60 48.62 11.50 47.44
N PHE A 61 47.84 11.56 46.35
CA PHE A 61 47.40 12.84 45.81
C PHE A 61 46.30 13.42 46.73
N GLN A 62 46.58 14.54 47.40
CA GLN A 62 45.59 15.21 48.25
C GLN A 62 44.42 15.72 47.40
N THR A 63 43.26 15.07 47.51
CA THR A 63 41.98 15.47 46.90
C THR A 63 41.25 16.56 47.68
N LYS A 64 41.99 17.46 48.35
CA LYS A 64 41.38 18.66 48.92
C LYS A 64 41.17 19.65 47.78
N GLY A 65 39.90 19.90 47.44
CA GLY A 65 39.51 20.90 46.46
C GLY A 65 40.26 22.21 46.70
N LEU A 66 40.83 22.77 45.64
CA LEU A 66 41.44 24.10 45.72
C LEU A 66 40.41 25.08 46.29
N ASP A 67 40.78 25.83 47.32
CA ASP A 67 39.97 26.94 47.84
C ASP A 67 39.51 27.84 46.68
N GLU A 68 38.21 28.14 46.61
CA GLU A 68 37.60 28.97 45.55
C GLU A 68 38.35 30.30 45.32
N ALA A 69 38.94 30.85 46.38
CA ALA A 69 39.75 32.07 46.34
C ALA A 69 41.04 31.95 45.52
N ILE A 70 41.62 30.75 45.38
CA ILE A 70 42.82 30.50 44.56
C ILE A 70 42.42 30.34 43.09
N LEU A 71 41.29 29.70 42.82
CA LEU A 71 40.78 29.50 41.46
C LEU A 71 40.42 30.82 40.79
N GLU A 72 39.81 31.75 41.52
CA GLU A 72 39.45 33.08 41.02
C GLU A 72 40.69 33.94 40.72
N ARG A 73 41.74 33.86 41.54
CA ARG A 73 43.01 34.56 41.27
C ARG A 73 43.72 34.03 40.02
N VAL A 74 43.72 32.71 39.80
CA VAL A 74 44.32 32.11 38.60
C VAL A 74 43.53 32.49 37.35
N TYR A 75 42.20 32.48 37.42
CA TYR A 75 41.30 32.88 36.33
C TYR A 75 41.48 34.35 35.92
N LEU A 76 41.57 35.26 36.89
CA LEU A 76 41.80 36.68 36.64
C LEU A 76 43.19 36.98 36.06
N THR A 77 44.18 36.15 36.37
CA THR A 77 45.55 36.31 35.85
C THR A 77 45.67 35.86 34.39
N GLU A 78 44.95 34.80 33.98
CA GLU A 78 44.85 34.38 32.58
C GLU A 78 44.07 35.40 31.73
N MET A 79 43.00 35.99 32.25
CA MET A 79 42.24 37.05 31.58
C MET A 79 43.07 38.33 31.33
N ARG A 80 43.99 38.68 32.25
CA ARG A 80 44.84 39.87 32.12
C ARG A 80 45.99 39.73 31.11
N LYS A 81 46.35 38.51 30.68
CA LYS A 81 47.37 38.32 29.64
C LYS A 81 46.86 38.60 28.22
N ASN A 82 45.54 38.63 28.03
CA ASN A 82 44.92 38.98 26.75
C ASN A 82 44.76 40.50 26.53
N SER A 83 45.20 41.33 27.48
CA SER A 83 45.19 42.79 27.37
C SER A 83 46.57 43.36 27.02
N ASN A 84 47.07 43.06 25.82
CA ASN A 84 48.04 43.92 25.16
C ASN A 84 47.29 44.85 24.18
N PRO A 85 47.51 46.17 24.20
CA PRO A 85 46.62 47.14 23.55
C PRO A 85 47.05 47.45 22.10
N LYS A 86 47.01 46.46 21.21
CA LYS A 86 47.24 46.66 19.76
C LYS A 86 46.51 45.62 18.90
N GLU A 87 45.19 45.48 19.02
CA GLU A 87 44.41 44.77 17.99
C GLU A 87 43.08 45.48 17.73
N ASP A 88 42.76 45.63 16.46
CA ASP A 88 41.65 46.41 15.91
C ASP A 88 40.30 46.02 16.51
N ILE A 89 39.51 47.04 16.89
CA ILE A 89 38.13 46.86 17.34
C ILE A 89 37.29 46.44 16.12
N SER A 90 37.06 45.15 15.97
CA SER A 90 36.11 44.62 14.99
C SER A 90 34.68 44.72 15.55
N LEU A 91 33.85 45.55 14.92
CA LEU A 91 32.40 45.60 15.19
C LEU A 91 31.73 44.40 14.53
N THR A 92 31.43 43.37 15.30
CA THR A 92 30.67 42.20 14.84
C THR A 92 29.17 42.54 14.83
N LEU A 93 28.63 42.88 13.65
CA LEU A 93 27.19 42.92 13.40
C LEU A 93 26.64 41.49 13.41
N THR A 94 26.07 41.05 14.54
CA THR A 94 25.29 39.83 14.60
C THR A 94 23.94 40.07 13.91
N VAL A 95 23.85 39.72 12.62
CA VAL A 95 22.57 39.60 11.93
C VAL A 95 21.82 38.42 12.55
N THR A 96 21.01 38.67 13.57
CA THR A 96 20.06 37.69 14.06
C THR A 96 19.06 37.44 12.94
N LYS A 97 19.14 36.28 12.29
CA LYS A 97 18.04 35.81 11.45
C LYS A 97 16.81 35.81 12.35
N ASN A 98 15.85 36.69 12.08
CA ASN A 98 14.61 36.76 12.86
C ASN A 98 13.89 35.41 12.70
N HIS A 99 14.04 34.46 13.63
CA HIS A 99 13.36 33.14 13.56
C HIS A 99 11.87 33.21 13.91
N PHE A 100 11.33 34.41 14.15
CA PHE A 100 9.96 34.61 14.61
C PHE A 100 8.88 34.00 13.69
N LEU A 101 9.01 34.17 12.36
CA LEU A 101 8.05 33.58 11.43
C LEU A 101 8.11 32.05 11.40
N GLU A 102 9.31 31.46 11.48
CA GLU A 102 9.50 30.00 11.52
C GLU A 102 8.89 29.43 12.79
N ASN A 103 9.20 30.04 13.92
CA ASN A 103 8.62 29.69 15.22
C ASN A 103 7.09 29.77 15.18
N ILE A 104 6.49 30.75 14.49
CA ILE A 104 5.03 30.85 14.35
C ILE A 104 4.47 29.74 13.46
N ILE A 105 5.11 29.48 12.32
CA ILE A 105 4.67 28.45 11.36
C ILE A 105 4.73 27.06 12.01
N ASP A 106 5.77 26.80 12.80
CA ASP A 106 5.98 25.51 13.49
C ASP A 106 4.95 25.22 14.59
N ILE A 107 4.27 26.24 15.13
CA ILE A 107 3.23 26.06 16.16
C ILE A 107 2.03 25.27 15.62
N SER A 108 1.66 25.45 14.34
CA SER A 108 0.49 24.73 13.82
C SER A 108 0.42 24.60 12.30
N ASN A 109 0.01 23.41 11.86
CA ASN A 109 -0.33 23.09 10.47
C ASN A 109 -1.75 23.55 10.06
N ASN A 110 -2.36 24.48 10.79
CA ASN A 110 -3.70 24.99 10.51
C ASN A 110 -3.65 26.49 10.23
N TYR A 111 -3.89 26.83 8.97
CA TYR A 111 -3.88 28.21 8.48
C TYR A 111 -4.75 29.17 9.29
N VAL A 112 -5.97 28.77 9.68
CA VAL A 112 -6.88 29.63 10.45
C VAL A 112 -6.36 29.83 11.87
N LYS A 113 -5.74 28.81 12.46
CA LYS A 113 -5.12 28.90 13.78
C LYS A 113 -3.93 29.86 13.74
N LEU A 114 -3.07 29.76 12.73
CA LEU A 114 -1.95 30.68 12.53
C LEU A 114 -2.40 32.14 12.43
N ILE A 115 -3.39 32.43 11.57
CA ILE A 115 -3.90 33.80 11.44
C ILE A 115 -4.47 34.30 12.77
N ARG A 116 -5.22 33.47 13.49
CA ARG A 116 -5.77 33.85 14.80
C ARG A 116 -4.69 34.16 15.82
N VAL A 117 -3.63 33.34 15.90
CA VAL A 117 -2.49 33.57 16.80
C VAL A 117 -1.84 34.92 16.49
N VAL A 118 -1.52 35.17 15.22
CA VAL A 118 -0.94 36.45 14.78
C VAL A 118 -1.89 37.63 15.07
N SER A 119 -3.19 37.45 14.84
CA SER A 119 -4.20 38.48 15.13
C SER A 119 -4.25 38.82 16.62
N PHE A 120 -4.18 37.81 17.51
CA PHE A 120 -4.14 38.04 18.95
C PHE A 120 -2.84 38.68 19.42
N LEU A 121 -1.70 38.35 18.80
CA LEU A 121 -0.43 39.02 19.08
C LEU A 121 -0.51 40.51 18.75
N TYR A 122 -1.05 40.86 17.58
CA TYR A 122 -1.25 42.27 17.21
C TYR A 122 -2.24 42.99 18.11
N ARG A 123 -3.34 42.34 18.50
CA ARG A 123 -4.28 42.91 19.47
C ARG A 123 -3.61 43.12 20.83
N PHE A 124 -2.78 42.19 21.29
CA PHE A 124 -2.03 42.33 22.53
C PHE A 124 -1.09 43.53 22.46
N ILE A 125 -0.29 43.64 21.38
CA ILE A 125 0.61 44.78 21.14
C ILE A 125 -0.17 46.09 21.13
N HIS A 126 -1.32 46.14 20.44
CA HIS A 126 -2.19 47.30 20.42
C HIS A 126 -2.63 47.67 21.85
N ASN A 127 -3.23 46.74 22.58
CA ASN A 127 -3.72 46.97 23.95
C ASN A 127 -2.62 47.33 24.97
N CYS A 128 -1.37 46.92 24.72
CA CYS A 128 -0.22 47.35 25.51
C CYS A 128 0.21 48.80 25.19
N ARG A 129 0.10 49.22 23.93
CA ARG A 129 0.47 50.57 23.47
C ARG A 129 -0.62 51.61 23.71
N THR A 130 -1.90 51.26 23.55
CA THR A 130 -3.05 52.15 23.80
C THR A 130 -3.73 51.79 25.13
N ARG A 131 -3.54 52.62 26.15
CA ARG A 131 -4.17 52.42 27.47
C ARG A 131 -5.65 52.83 27.53
N ILE A 132 -6.13 53.64 26.58
CA ILE A 132 -7.42 54.35 26.65
C ILE A 132 -8.57 53.53 26.03
N THR A 133 -8.35 52.88 24.88
CA THR A 133 -9.38 52.09 24.18
C THR A 133 -8.90 50.66 23.93
N LYS A 134 -9.03 49.80 24.95
CA LYS A 134 -8.66 48.38 24.81
C LYS A 134 -9.69 47.64 23.96
N ILE A 135 -9.22 46.94 22.94
CA ILE A 135 -10.07 46.11 22.08
C ILE A 135 -10.37 44.80 22.83
N LYS A 136 -11.67 44.53 23.05
CA LYS A 136 -12.20 43.34 23.74
C LYS A 136 -13.22 42.63 22.85
N GLY A 137 -13.44 41.33 23.07
CA GLY A 137 -14.44 40.52 22.33
C GLY A 137 -13.84 39.64 21.22
N PRO A 138 -14.65 39.15 20.27
CA PRO A 138 -14.16 38.30 19.17
C PRO A 138 -13.21 39.06 18.23
N LEU A 139 -12.44 38.32 17.42
CA LEU A 139 -11.55 38.90 16.40
C LEU A 139 -12.37 39.53 15.28
N THR A 140 -11.99 40.74 14.89
CA THR A 140 -12.62 41.48 13.79
C THR A 140 -12.04 41.07 12.44
N SER A 141 -12.80 41.26 11.36
CA SER A 141 -12.33 40.95 9.99
C SER A 141 -11.10 41.76 9.58
N GLN A 142 -10.94 42.97 10.13
CA GLN A 142 -9.79 43.84 9.89
C GLN A 142 -8.52 43.29 10.55
N GLU A 143 -8.60 42.85 11.82
CA GLU A 143 -7.47 42.21 12.53
C GLU A 143 -6.99 40.94 11.79
N VAL A 144 -7.94 40.12 11.33
CA VAL A 144 -7.64 38.88 10.58
C VAL A 144 -6.99 39.20 9.22
N SER A 145 -7.47 40.23 8.52
CA SER A 145 -6.90 40.64 7.23
C SER A 145 -5.50 41.24 7.40
N HIS A 146 -5.28 42.02 8.46
CA HIS A 146 -3.97 42.58 8.79
C HIS A 146 -2.96 41.47 9.13
N ALA A 147 -3.37 40.50 9.95
CA ALA A 147 -2.54 39.35 10.29
C ALA A 147 -2.18 38.49 9.07
N GLU A 148 -3.13 38.28 8.15
CA GLU A 148 -2.88 37.58 6.89
C GLU A 148 -1.89 38.35 6.01
N ASN A 149 -2.09 39.65 5.82
CA ASN A 149 -1.20 40.51 5.04
C ASN A 149 0.22 40.50 5.62
N TRP A 150 0.37 40.65 6.94
CA TRP A 150 1.66 40.60 7.60
C TRP A 150 2.39 39.27 7.41
N LEU A 151 1.66 38.16 7.47
CA LEU A 151 2.23 36.83 7.35
C LEU A 151 2.78 36.60 5.93
N ILE A 152 2.05 37.06 4.90
CA ILE A 152 2.50 37.03 3.50
C ILE A 152 3.63 38.03 3.24
N HIS A 153 3.55 39.23 3.80
CA HIS A 153 4.62 40.22 3.69
C HIS A 153 5.94 39.68 4.28
N SER A 154 5.89 39.11 5.48
CA SER A 154 7.05 38.50 6.15
C SER A 154 7.63 37.32 5.36
N LEU A 155 6.79 36.61 4.61
CA LEU A 155 7.22 35.56 3.69
C LEU A 155 7.95 36.14 2.47
N HIS A 156 7.43 37.23 1.90
CA HIS A 156 8.04 37.93 0.76
C HIS A 156 9.38 38.57 1.12
N GLU A 157 9.47 39.19 2.29
CA GLU A 157 10.73 39.76 2.81
C GLU A 157 11.87 38.75 2.88
N ARG A 158 11.56 37.47 3.08
CA ARG A 158 12.55 36.39 3.17
C ARG A 158 12.86 35.76 1.83
N GLU A 159 11.83 35.35 1.10
CA GLU A 159 11.97 34.55 -0.13
C GLU A 159 12.21 35.40 -1.37
N PHE A 160 11.76 36.66 -1.36
CA PHE A 160 11.81 37.59 -2.49
C PHE A 160 12.46 38.92 -2.08
N TYR A 161 13.48 38.87 -1.19
CA TYR A 161 14.14 40.06 -0.66
C TYR A 161 14.71 40.97 -1.76
N GLU A 162 15.45 40.39 -2.71
CA GLU A 162 16.09 41.14 -3.80
C GLU A 162 15.06 41.76 -4.75
N GLU A 163 14.01 41.01 -5.06
CA GLU A 163 12.91 41.47 -5.90
C GLU A 163 12.11 42.59 -5.23
N MET A 164 11.82 42.46 -3.93
CA MET A 164 11.10 43.48 -3.18
C MET A 164 11.90 44.79 -3.08
N ARG A 165 13.22 44.71 -2.82
CA ARG A 165 14.10 45.89 -2.75
C ARG A 165 14.12 46.66 -4.07
N LYS A 166 14.17 45.95 -5.20
CA LYS A 166 14.16 46.55 -6.54
C LYS A 166 12.81 47.15 -6.90
N LEU A 167 11.73 46.47 -6.56
CA LEU A 167 10.37 46.99 -6.75
C LEU A 167 10.12 48.27 -5.94
N LEU A 168 10.63 48.34 -4.71
CA LEU A 168 10.58 49.56 -3.89
C LEU A 168 11.40 50.71 -4.50
N ALA A 169 12.52 50.40 -5.15
CA ALA A 169 13.37 51.37 -5.86
C ALA A 169 12.83 51.78 -7.25
N GLY A 170 11.71 51.18 -7.71
CA GLY A 170 11.18 51.40 -9.06
C GLY A 170 12.01 50.77 -10.18
N GLU A 171 12.94 49.87 -9.84
CA GLU A 171 13.83 49.18 -10.80
C GLU A 171 13.20 47.88 -11.34
N PRO A 172 13.57 47.46 -12.57
CA PRO A 172 13.11 46.19 -13.11
C PRO A 172 13.67 44.99 -12.32
N ILE A 173 12.82 43.98 -12.14
CA ILE A 173 13.13 42.72 -11.44
C ILE A 173 14.28 41.97 -12.17
N PRO A 174 15.19 41.27 -11.47
CA PRO A 174 16.25 40.50 -12.10
C PRO A 174 15.71 39.48 -13.13
N MET A 175 16.35 39.38 -14.29
CA MET A 175 15.95 38.46 -15.37
C MET A 175 16.02 36.96 -14.99
N LYS A 176 16.77 36.62 -13.94
CA LYS A 176 16.89 35.23 -13.43
C LYS A 176 15.83 34.89 -12.38
N SER A 177 14.99 35.84 -11.97
CA SER A 177 13.99 35.61 -10.92
C SER A 177 12.86 34.69 -11.42
N LYS A 178 12.20 33.99 -10.51
CA LYS A 178 11.01 33.17 -10.84
C LYS A 178 9.78 34.03 -11.13
N LEU A 179 9.90 35.34 -10.90
CA LEU A 179 8.83 36.34 -11.02
C LEU A 179 8.88 37.09 -12.35
N THR A 180 9.96 37.01 -13.13
CA THR A 180 10.09 37.66 -14.45
C THR A 180 8.97 37.34 -15.45
N PRO A 181 8.41 36.10 -15.54
CA PRO A 181 7.32 35.83 -16.47
C PRO A 181 5.96 36.36 -15.99
N LEU A 182 5.89 36.90 -14.77
CA LEU A 182 4.70 37.50 -14.18
C LEU A 182 4.84 39.02 -14.24
N ASN A 183 3.75 39.73 -14.57
CA ASN A 183 3.73 41.18 -14.39
C ASN A 183 3.50 41.46 -12.91
N VAL A 184 4.52 41.84 -12.15
CA VAL A 184 4.47 41.91 -10.68
C VAL A 184 4.53 43.35 -10.20
N PHE A 185 3.74 43.69 -9.17
CA PHE A 185 3.75 45.00 -8.54
C PHE A 185 3.56 44.89 -7.02
N LEU A 186 3.92 45.95 -6.30
CA LEU A 186 3.70 46.08 -4.85
C LEU A 186 2.38 46.77 -4.57
N ASP A 187 1.60 46.18 -3.66
CA ASP A 187 0.37 46.76 -3.12
C ASP A 187 0.66 47.81 -2.02
N GLU A 188 -0.36 48.55 -1.57
CA GLU A 188 -0.27 49.53 -0.46
C GLU A 188 0.27 48.92 0.86
N SER A 189 0.12 47.60 1.02
CA SER A 189 0.66 46.83 2.15
C SER A 189 2.06 46.23 1.89
N ASN A 190 2.79 46.69 0.86
CA ASN A 190 4.09 46.16 0.41
C ASN A 190 4.08 44.65 0.07
N ILE A 191 2.93 44.12 -0.31
CA ILE A 191 2.81 42.71 -0.72
C ILE A 191 3.00 42.59 -2.22
N ILE A 192 3.79 41.59 -2.62
CA ILE A 192 4.02 41.28 -4.03
C ILE A 192 2.76 40.61 -4.62
N ARG A 193 2.13 41.27 -5.60
CA ARG A 193 0.94 40.79 -6.31
C ARG A 193 1.21 40.57 -7.79
N VAL A 194 0.43 39.67 -8.39
CA VAL A 194 0.44 39.44 -9.83
C VAL A 194 -0.57 40.37 -10.51
N GLY A 195 -0.07 41.25 -11.37
CA GLY A 195 -0.83 42.00 -12.35
C GLY A 195 -1.26 41.12 -13.53
N GLY A 196 -2.34 41.53 -14.21
CA GLY A 196 -2.85 40.75 -15.33
C GLY A 196 -3.88 41.50 -16.18
N ARG A 197 -4.34 40.82 -17.23
CA ARG A 197 -5.32 41.36 -18.21
C ARG A 197 -6.73 41.53 -17.65
N LEU A 198 -6.98 41.11 -16.42
CA LEU A 198 -8.28 41.14 -15.76
C LEU A 198 -8.50 42.39 -14.87
N ALA A 199 -7.62 43.40 -14.96
CA ALA A 199 -7.72 44.63 -14.17
C ALA A 199 -9.11 45.32 -14.29
N ASN A 200 -9.65 45.37 -15.51
CA ASN A 200 -10.93 46.02 -15.82
C ASN A 200 -12.16 45.10 -15.65
N SER A 201 -12.01 43.89 -15.10
CA SER A 201 -13.14 42.97 -14.89
C SER A 201 -14.00 43.37 -13.67
N ASN A 202 -15.21 42.83 -13.54
CA ASN A 202 -16.04 43.00 -12.33
C ASN A 202 -15.65 42.02 -11.19
N LEU A 203 -14.49 41.39 -11.28
CA LEU A 203 -14.01 40.45 -10.26
C LEU A 203 -13.57 41.19 -8.98
N ASN A 204 -13.57 40.48 -7.86
CA ASN A 204 -13.04 41.01 -6.61
C ASN A 204 -11.54 41.34 -6.75
N GLU A 205 -11.07 42.41 -6.13
CA GLU A 205 -9.68 42.90 -6.31
C GLU A 205 -8.63 41.85 -5.93
N LYS A 206 -8.90 41.05 -4.89
CA LYS A 206 -8.04 39.93 -4.48
C LYS A 206 -7.91 38.83 -5.55
N ALA A 207 -8.93 38.67 -6.39
CA ALA A 207 -8.94 37.73 -7.51
C ALA A 207 -8.33 38.34 -8.78
N LYS A 208 -8.45 39.67 -8.97
CA LYS A 208 -7.76 40.40 -10.03
C LYS A 208 -6.24 40.38 -9.84
N PHE A 209 -5.81 40.61 -8.60
CA PHE A 209 -4.41 40.77 -8.21
C PHE A 209 -4.04 39.81 -7.05
N PRO A 210 -3.91 38.50 -7.34
CA PRO A 210 -3.61 37.52 -6.32
C PRO A 210 -2.21 37.70 -5.72
N MET A 211 -2.07 37.41 -4.43
CA MET A 211 -0.80 37.50 -3.69
C MET A 211 0.11 36.34 -4.03
N ILE A 212 1.39 36.59 -4.33
CA ILE A 212 2.32 35.52 -4.75
C ILE A 212 2.63 34.59 -3.57
N LEU A 213 2.70 33.28 -3.82
CA LEU A 213 3.22 32.30 -2.87
C LEU A 213 4.44 31.57 -3.46
N PRO A 214 5.53 31.41 -2.68
CA PRO A 214 6.70 30.67 -3.10
C PRO A 214 6.39 29.19 -3.30
N SER A 215 7.12 28.53 -4.21
CA SER A 215 6.81 27.16 -4.62
C SER A 215 7.16 26.11 -3.57
N ARG A 216 8.21 26.33 -2.76
CA ARG A 216 8.69 25.39 -1.75
C ARG A 216 8.76 26.10 -0.40
N ASN A 217 7.62 26.19 0.27
CA ASN A 217 7.57 26.78 1.60
C ASN A 217 6.46 26.11 2.41
N VAL A 218 6.73 25.89 3.70
CA VAL A 218 5.80 25.25 4.65
C VAL A 218 4.48 26.01 4.71
N LEU A 219 4.52 27.34 4.67
CA LEU A 219 3.32 28.16 4.69
C LEU A 219 2.45 27.96 3.44
N THR A 220 3.05 27.86 2.25
CA THR A 220 2.32 27.56 1.02
C THR A 220 1.60 26.21 1.14
N ASP A 221 2.26 25.20 1.72
CA ASP A 221 1.69 23.88 1.92
C ASP A 221 0.54 23.89 2.91
N ILE A 222 0.66 24.64 4.01
CA ILE A 222 -0.41 24.84 5.00
C ILE A 222 -1.62 25.54 4.35
N ILE A 223 -1.41 26.56 3.51
CA ILE A 223 -2.48 27.25 2.78
C ILE A 223 -3.17 26.27 1.82
N LEU A 224 -2.41 25.55 0.98
CA LEU A 224 -2.98 24.60 0.03
C LEU A 224 -3.75 23.47 0.72
N SER A 225 -3.21 22.93 1.81
CA SER A 225 -3.86 21.90 2.64
C SER A 225 -5.14 22.42 3.29
N HIS A 226 -5.16 23.67 3.75
CA HIS A 226 -6.36 24.31 4.29
C HIS A 226 -7.46 24.42 3.24
N TYR A 227 -7.16 24.92 2.04
CA TYR A 227 -8.16 25.01 0.96
C TYR A 227 -8.64 23.63 0.50
N HIS A 228 -7.73 22.65 0.41
CA HIS A 228 -8.10 21.28 0.07
C HIS A 228 -9.11 20.69 1.06
N LYS A 229 -8.90 20.87 2.37
CA LYS A 229 -9.83 20.39 3.41
C LYS A 229 -11.11 21.23 3.49
N LYS A 230 -11.01 22.56 3.36
CA LYS A 230 -12.16 23.48 3.41
C LYS A 230 -13.18 23.19 2.31
N TYR A 231 -12.71 22.82 1.13
CA TYR A 231 -13.56 22.48 -0.03
C TYR A 231 -13.69 20.96 -0.23
N LEU A 232 -13.79 20.20 0.88
CA LEU A 232 -14.17 18.78 0.88
C LEU A 232 -13.28 17.90 -0.01
N HIS A 233 -11.96 18.00 0.14
CA HIS A 233 -10.98 17.23 -0.64
C HIS A 233 -11.03 17.49 -2.15
N ALA A 234 -11.19 18.76 -2.54
CA ALA A 234 -11.19 19.19 -3.94
C ALA A 234 -9.96 18.66 -4.71
N GLY A 235 -10.21 18.19 -5.94
CA GLY A 235 -9.17 17.66 -6.84
C GLY A 235 -8.16 18.72 -7.29
N PRO A 236 -7.06 18.32 -7.97
CA PRO A 236 -5.91 19.20 -8.20
C PRO A 236 -6.24 20.46 -9.01
N HIS A 237 -7.09 20.34 -10.02
CA HIS A 237 -7.50 21.46 -10.87
C HIS A 237 -8.43 22.43 -10.12
N SER A 238 -9.43 21.89 -9.41
CA SER A 238 -10.38 22.68 -8.61
C SER A 238 -9.67 23.40 -7.46
N LEU A 239 -8.75 22.72 -6.77
CA LEU A 239 -7.93 23.31 -5.72
C LEU A 239 -7.11 24.50 -6.24
N LEU A 240 -6.44 24.34 -7.39
CA LEU A 240 -5.67 25.41 -8.00
C LEU A 240 -6.55 26.61 -8.36
N TYR A 241 -7.74 26.38 -8.90
CA TYR A 241 -8.70 27.45 -9.20
C TYR A 241 -9.12 28.21 -7.94
N LEU A 242 -9.50 27.49 -6.87
CA LEU A 242 -9.94 28.08 -5.61
C LEU A 242 -8.85 28.90 -4.93
N VAL A 243 -7.61 28.40 -4.96
CA VAL A 243 -6.45 29.12 -4.41
C VAL A 243 -6.17 30.38 -5.22
N ARG A 244 -6.27 30.32 -6.56
CA ARG A 244 -6.04 31.45 -7.48
C ARG A 244 -7.02 32.62 -7.34
N GLN A 245 -8.15 32.43 -6.67
CA GLN A 245 -9.04 33.54 -6.32
C GLN A 245 -8.43 34.52 -5.31
N LYS A 246 -7.34 34.13 -4.63
CA LYS A 246 -6.69 34.96 -3.60
C LYS A 246 -5.16 34.92 -3.63
N PHE A 247 -4.58 33.79 -4.00
CA PHE A 247 -3.15 33.52 -3.98
C PHE A 247 -2.65 32.97 -5.31
N TRP A 248 -1.45 33.36 -5.71
CA TRP A 248 -0.76 32.86 -6.89
C TRP A 248 0.44 31.99 -6.50
N PRO A 249 0.26 30.67 -6.31
CA PRO A 249 1.37 29.77 -5.99
C PRO A 249 2.26 29.54 -7.22
N LEU A 250 3.56 29.82 -7.06
CA LEU A 250 4.58 29.42 -8.02
C LEU A 250 4.59 27.89 -8.15
N ASN A 251 4.60 27.39 -9.39
CA ASN A 251 4.46 25.96 -9.69
C ASN A 251 3.17 25.31 -9.09
N GLY A 252 2.08 26.08 -8.99
CA GLY A 252 0.85 25.69 -8.30
C GLY A 252 0.23 24.36 -8.71
N ARG A 253 0.33 23.97 -10.00
CA ARG A 253 -0.19 22.68 -10.49
C ARG A 253 0.49 21.49 -9.81
N ASN A 254 1.82 21.52 -9.73
CA ASN A 254 2.58 20.43 -9.14
C ASN A 254 2.43 20.40 -7.61
N ASN A 255 2.40 21.57 -6.97
CA ASN A 255 2.13 21.66 -5.53
C ASN A 255 0.76 21.12 -5.16
N CYS A 256 -0.30 21.47 -5.91
CA CYS A 256 -1.64 20.93 -5.66
C CYS A 256 -1.70 19.41 -5.80
N ARG A 257 -1.05 18.83 -6.82
CA ARG A 257 -0.97 17.36 -6.99
C ARG A 257 -0.25 16.69 -5.82
N ARG A 258 0.87 17.27 -5.38
CA ARG A 258 1.65 16.76 -4.24
C ARG A 258 0.81 16.73 -2.97
N ILE A 259 0.17 17.85 -2.61
CA ILE A 259 -0.66 17.95 -1.40
C ILE A 259 -1.81 16.93 -1.40
N ILE A 260 -2.42 16.65 -2.56
CA ILE A 260 -3.49 15.66 -2.68
C ILE A 260 -2.95 14.24 -2.55
N HIS A 261 -1.78 13.95 -3.10
CA HIS A 261 -1.13 12.64 -2.97
C HIS A 261 -0.68 12.37 -1.52
N GLU A 262 -0.22 13.39 -0.81
CA GLU A 262 0.13 13.33 0.63
C GLU A 262 -1.12 13.23 1.53
N CYS A 263 -2.33 13.47 1.00
CA CYS A 263 -3.56 13.41 1.78
C CYS A 263 -4.03 11.97 2.02
N VAL A 264 -3.97 11.53 3.29
CA VAL A 264 -4.39 10.19 3.73
C VAL A 264 -5.84 9.86 3.35
N ASN A 265 -6.77 10.81 3.50
CA ASN A 265 -8.18 10.60 3.16
C ASN A 265 -8.37 10.38 1.65
N CYS A 266 -7.65 11.14 0.82
CA CYS A 266 -7.70 10.97 -0.64
C CYS A 266 -7.07 9.64 -1.06
N PHE A 267 -5.95 9.26 -0.43
CA PHE A 267 -5.26 8.00 -0.68
C PHE A 267 -6.14 6.79 -0.37
N LYS A 268 -6.82 6.79 0.80
CA LYS A 268 -7.72 5.70 1.21
C LYS A 268 -8.91 5.51 0.26
N ASN A 269 -9.45 6.60 -0.29
CA ASN A 269 -10.62 6.55 -1.18
C ASN A 269 -10.28 6.19 -2.63
N LYS A 270 -9.01 6.26 -3.02
CA LYS A 270 -8.55 5.88 -4.36
C LYS A 270 -7.26 5.04 -4.26
N PRO A 271 -7.35 3.80 -3.75
CA PRO A 271 -6.20 2.92 -3.69
C PRO A 271 -5.72 2.65 -5.13
N ILE A 272 -4.44 2.88 -5.38
CA ILE A 272 -3.83 2.51 -6.65
C ILE A 272 -3.69 0.98 -6.64
N THR A 273 -4.56 0.29 -7.35
CA THR A 273 -4.39 -1.14 -7.62
C THR A 273 -3.14 -1.31 -8.47
N MET A 274 -2.07 -1.86 -7.89
CA MET A 274 -0.88 -2.20 -8.66
C MET A 274 -1.27 -3.23 -9.71
N ASN A 275 -0.86 -3.01 -10.96
CA ASN A 275 -1.00 -4.00 -12.03
C ASN A 275 -0.13 -5.21 -11.66
N GLN A 276 -0.76 -6.32 -11.27
CA GLN A 276 -0.05 -7.56 -10.99
C GLN A 276 0.44 -8.16 -12.31
N ILE A 277 1.73 -8.48 -12.40
CA ILE A 277 2.28 -9.28 -13.51
C ILE A 277 1.68 -10.68 -13.41
N MET A 278 1.20 -11.23 -14.53
CA MET A 278 0.70 -12.61 -14.56
C MET A 278 1.84 -13.57 -14.21
N ALA A 279 1.63 -14.41 -13.19
CA ALA A 279 2.61 -15.42 -12.81
C ALA A 279 2.76 -16.49 -13.91
N ASN A 280 3.94 -17.10 -13.98
CA ASN A 280 4.19 -18.23 -14.87
C ASN A 280 3.21 -19.39 -14.56
N LEU A 281 2.80 -20.11 -15.61
CA LEU A 281 1.91 -21.25 -15.45
C LEU A 281 2.62 -22.37 -14.64
N PRO A 282 1.89 -23.07 -13.74
CA PRO A 282 2.47 -24.19 -13.01
C PRO A 282 2.99 -25.28 -13.94
N ARG A 283 4.08 -25.95 -13.55
CA ARG A 283 4.67 -27.08 -14.30
C ARG A 283 3.61 -28.12 -14.67
N ASP A 284 2.74 -28.45 -13.72
CA ASP A 284 1.64 -29.42 -13.86
C ASP A 284 0.65 -29.11 -15.00
N ARG A 285 0.59 -27.85 -15.46
CA ARG A 285 -0.25 -27.43 -16.59
C ARG A 285 0.48 -27.52 -17.94
N VAL A 286 1.81 -27.38 -17.92
CA VAL A 286 2.61 -27.26 -19.15
C VAL A 286 3.25 -28.59 -19.53
N THR A 287 3.55 -29.45 -18.56
CA THR A 287 4.11 -30.77 -18.84
C THR A 287 3.01 -31.73 -19.30
N PRO A 288 3.12 -32.30 -20.52
CA PRO A 288 2.15 -33.27 -20.99
C PRO A 288 2.22 -34.54 -20.13
N ASN A 289 1.05 -35.03 -19.71
CA ASN A 289 0.91 -36.27 -18.96
C ASN A 289 -0.47 -36.89 -19.27
N TYR A 290 -0.71 -38.12 -18.82
CA TYR A 290 -1.98 -38.78 -19.05
C TYR A 290 -3.14 -38.03 -18.34
N PRO A 291 -4.38 -38.13 -18.87
CA PRO A 291 -5.53 -37.42 -18.31
C PRO A 291 -5.74 -37.74 -16.83
N PHE A 292 -6.08 -36.72 -16.05
CA PHE A 292 -6.32 -36.81 -14.60
C PHE A 292 -5.11 -37.22 -13.75
N ASN A 293 -3.88 -37.15 -14.26
CA ASN A 293 -2.68 -37.30 -13.42
C ASN A 293 -2.59 -36.18 -12.35
N VAL A 294 -2.91 -34.94 -12.74
CA VAL A 294 -3.06 -33.81 -11.81
C VAL A 294 -4.47 -33.23 -11.93
N THR A 295 -5.19 -33.19 -10.82
CA THR A 295 -6.60 -32.82 -10.80
C THR A 295 -6.88 -31.66 -9.84
N GLY A 296 -7.69 -30.71 -10.30
CA GLY A 296 -8.34 -29.71 -9.47
C GLY A 296 -9.75 -30.16 -9.11
N VAL A 297 -10.18 -29.92 -7.87
CA VAL A 297 -11.49 -30.37 -7.39
C VAL A 297 -12.27 -29.21 -6.76
N ASP A 298 -13.55 -29.12 -7.10
CA ASP A 298 -14.46 -28.12 -6.55
C ASP A 298 -15.87 -28.68 -6.35
N PHE A 299 -16.64 -28.04 -5.46
CA PHE A 299 -18.05 -28.35 -5.25
C PHE A 299 -18.95 -27.33 -5.95
N ALA A 300 -19.91 -27.84 -6.72
CA ALA A 300 -21.02 -27.07 -7.27
C ALA A 300 -22.31 -27.40 -6.51
N GLY A 301 -23.03 -26.39 -6.04
CA GLY A 301 -24.33 -26.57 -5.43
C GLY A 301 -24.70 -25.42 -4.48
N PRO A 302 -25.79 -25.57 -3.71
CA PRO A 302 -26.67 -26.75 -3.67
C PRO A 302 -27.63 -26.83 -4.87
N PHE A 303 -27.97 -28.05 -5.28
CA PHE A 303 -29.08 -28.36 -6.21
C PHE A 303 -30.15 -29.17 -5.49
N PHE A 304 -31.36 -29.24 -6.06
CA PHE A 304 -32.51 -29.87 -5.40
C PHE A 304 -33.09 -31.00 -6.24
N ILE A 305 -33.15 -32.20 -5.67
CA ILE A 305 -33.77 -33.39 -6.29
C ILE A 305 -35.01 -33.84 -5.53
N LYS A 306 -35.85 -34.60 -6.23
CA LYS A 306 -37.10 -35.18 -5.72
C LYS A 306 -36.98 -36.70 -5.67
N PHE A 307 -37.30 -37.31 -4.54
CA PHE A 307 -37.36 -38.78 -4.45
C PHE A 307 -38.52 -39.34 -5.29
N LYS A 308 -38.31 -40.54 -5.84
CA LYS A 308 -39.33 -41.30 -6.58
C LYS A 308 -40.54 -41.49 -5.64
N ASN A 309 -41.76 -41.33 -6.18
CA ASN A 309 -43.05 -41.58 -5.50
C ASN A 309 -43.60 -40.53 -4.53
N GLN A 310 -42.93 -39.39 -4.27
CA GLN A 310 -43.51 -38.34 -3.43
C GLN A 310 -44.06 -37.16 -4.25
N ARG A 311 -45.38 -37.03 -4.41
CA ARG A 311 -45.98 -35.91 -5.18
C ARG A 311 -45.73 -34.53 -4.50
N LYS A 312 -45.79 -34.46 -3.17
CA LYS A 312 -45.47 -33.29 -2.31
C LYS A 312 -44.27 -33.55 -1.38
N GLY A 313 -43.26 -34.28 -1.83
CA GLY A 313 -42.07 -34.58 -1.03
C GLY A 313 -41.16 -33.37 -0.81
N ALA A 314 -40.48 -33.33 0.33
CA ALA A 314 -39.42 -32.35 0.60
C ALA A 314 -38.30 -32.50 -0.43
N LEU A 315 -37.80 -31.37 -0.93
CA LEU A 315 -36.66 -31.34 -1.85
C LEU A 315 -35.37 -31.59 -1.09
N ASN A 316 -34.57 -32.55 -1.56
CA ASN A 316 -33.29 -32.85 -0.94
C ASN A 316 -32.17 -32.11 -1.64
N LYS A 317 -31.31 -31.50 -0.83
CA LYS A 317 -30.11 -30.85 -1.31
C LYS A 317 -29.14 -31.93 -1.78
N ILE A 318 -28.54 -31.69 -2.93
CA ILE A 318 -27.42 -32.45 -3.46
C ILE A 318 -26.35 -31.49 -3.96
N TYR A 319 -25.15 -32.00 -4.07
CA TYR A 319 -23.98 -31.28 -4.53
C TYR A 319 -23.34 -32.08 -5.67
N VAL A 320 -22.62 -31.39 -6.54
CA VAL A 320 -21.86 -31.99 -7.63
C VAL A 320 -20.39 -31.72 -7.37
N VAL A 321 -19.58 -32.75 -7.34
CA VAL A 321 -18.12 -32.64 -7.32
C VAL A 321 -17.67 -32.52 -8.76
N VAL A 322 -16.89 -31.48 -9.04
CA VAL A 322 -16.31 -31.20 -10.36
C VAL A 322 -14.82 -31.49 -10.28
N TYR A 323 -14.39 -32.55 -10.97
CA TYR A 323 -12.98 -32.88 -11.16
C TYR A 323 -12.51 -32.31 -12.49
N VAL A 324 -11.44 -31.53 -12.48
CA VAL A 324 -10.86 -30.94 -13.70
C VAL A 324 -9.40 -31.36 -13.83
N CYS A 325 -9.05 -31.98 -14.95
CA CYS A 325 -7.66 -32.31 -15.28
C CYS A 325 -6.89 -31.02 -15.58
N LEU A 326 -5.77 -30.78 -14.91
CA LEU A 326 -4.94 -29.59 -15.17
C LEU A 326 -4.22 -29.65 -16.53
N CYS A 327 -3.87 -30.87 -17.01
CA CYS A 327 -3.17 -31.06 -18.28
C CYS A 327 -4.12 -30.91 -19.49
N THR A 328 -5.17 -31.74 -19.58
CA THR A 328 -6.07 -31.79 -20.75
C THR A 328 -7.32 -30.90 -20.63
N LYS A 329 -7.55 -30.30 -19.46
CA LYS A 329 -8.80 -29.59 -19.10
C LYS A 329 -10.05 -30.49 -19.15
N ALA A 330 -9.91 -31.81 -19.25
CA ALA A 330 -11.05 -32.73 -19.18
C ALA A 330 -11.79 -32.57 -17.84
N ILE A 331 -13.12 -32.66 -17.89
CA ILE A 331 -14.00 -32.51 -16.73
C ILE A 331 -14.67 -33.84 -16.45
N HIS A 332 -14.71 -34.24 -15.18
CA HIS A 332 -15.57 -35.31 -14.70
C HIS A 332 -16.51 -34.77 -13.62
N LEU A 333 -17.78 -35.17 -13.70
CA LEU A 333 -18.80 -34.74 -12.78
C LEU A 333 -19.26 -35.96 -11.97
N ASP A 334 -19.39 -35.78 -10.66
CA ASP A 334 -19.97 -36.81 -9.79
C ASP A 334 -20.95 -36.15 -8.81
N PHE A 335 -22.01 -36.87 -8.42
CA PHE A 335 -23.01 -36.34 -7.49
C PHE A 335 -22.76 -36.83 -6.07
N VAL A 336 -23.06 -35.98 -5.09
CA VAL A 336 -22.89 -36.25 -3.66
C VAL A 336 -24.12 -35.72 -2.91
N THR A 337 -24.60 -36.46 -1.92
CA THR A 337 -25.76 -36.05 -1.13
C THR A 337 -25.43 -34.92 -0.17
N ASP A 338 -24.23 -34.93 0.41
CA ASP A 338 -23.84 -34.00 1.48
C ASP A 338 -22.42 -33.45 1.29
N LEU A 339 -22.19 -32.24 1.82
CA LEU A 339 -20.86 -31.63 1.94
C LEU A 339 -20.14 -32.18 3.17
N THR A 340 -19.90 -33.49 3.21
CA THR A 340 -19.13 -34.16 4.28
C THR A 340 -17.87 -34.81 3.73
N SER A 341 -16.86 -34.99 4.58
CA SER A 341 -15.60 -35.66 4.22
C SER A 341 -15.84 -37.07 3.69
N GLN A 342 -16.74 -37.83 4.33
CA GLN A 342 -17.05 -39.21 3.94
C GLN A 342 -17.70 -39.29 2.55
N ALA A 343 -18.66 -38.41 2.28
CA ALA A 343 -19.37 -38.38 1.00
C ALA A 343 -18.41 -37.97 -0.14
N PHE A 344 -17.45 -37.10 0.15
CA PHE A 344 -16.38 -36.76 -0.76
C PHE A 344 -15.37 -37.90 -0.98
N ILE A 345 -14.96 -38.63 0.07
CA ILE A 345 -14.10 -39.82 -0.07
C ILE A 345 -14.80 -40.89 -0.91
N ALA A 346 -16.11 -41.07 -0.76
CA ALA A 346 -16.88 -41.97 -1.61
C ALA A 346 -16.84 -41.54 -3.09
N SER A 347 -16.96 -40.24 -3.37
CA SER A 347 -16.79 -39.70 -4.72
C SER A 347 -15.39 -39.93 -5.28
N LEU A 348 -14.34 -39.65 -4.48
CA LEU A 348 -12.95 -39.92 -4.85
C LEU A 348 -12.72 -41.40 -5.16
N LYS A 349 -13.30 -42.30 -4.36
CA LYS A 349 -13.20 -43.74 -4.59
C LYS A 349 -13.84 -44.15 -5.91
N ARG A 350 -15.04 -43.65 -6.21
CA ARG A 350 -15.73 -43.88 -7.50
C ARG A 350 -14.92 -43.35 -8.68
N PHE A 351 -14.20 -42.26 -8.49
CA PHE A 351 -13.43 -41.60 -9.53
C PHE A 351 -12.06 -42.25 -9.78
N PHE A 352 -11.22 -42.35 -8.74
CA PHE A 352 -9.82 -42.77 -8.84
C PHE A 352 -9.59 -44.26 -8.55
N PHE A 353 -10.23 -44.82 -7.53
CA PHE A 353 -9.89 -46.15 -7.01
C PHE A 353 -10.59 -47.31 -7.72
N PHE A 354 -11.78 -47.08 -8.30
CA PHE A 354 -12.60 -48.14 -8.91
C PHE A 354 -12.75 -48.03 -10.44
N GLY A 355 -11.86 -47.32 -11.13
CA GLY A 355 -11.60 -47.58 -12.55
C GLY A 355 -12.36 -46.75 -13.59
N ARG A 356 -12.88 -45.55 -13.28
CA ARG A 356 -13.47 -44.69 -14.32
C ARG A 356 -12.44 -43.93 -15.16
N ARG A 357 -11.41 -43.35 -14.54
CA ARG A 357 -10.42 -42.49 -15.24
C ARG A 357 -8.95 -42.82 -14.95
N GLY A 358 -8.66 -43.77 -14.06
CA GLY A 358 -7.30 -44.13 -13.65
C GLY A 358 -6.84 -43.37 -12.40
N LYS A 359 -5.59 -43.63 -11.98
CA LYS A 359 -5.01 -43.09 -10.75
C LYS A 359 -4.51 -41.65 -10.93
N CYS A 360 -4.50 -40.87 -9.85
CA CYS A 360 -3.98 -39.51 -9.82
C CYS A 360 -2.67 -39.47 -9.06
N ALA A 361 -1.65 -38.77 -9.56
CA ALA A 361 -0.49 -38.47 -8.76
C ALA A 361 -0.74 -37.31 -7.79
N LYS A 362 -1.55 -36.32 -8.17
CA LYS A 362 -1.70 -35.08 -7.39
C LYS A 362 -3.09 -34.44 -7.47
N ILE A 363 -3.67 -34.14 -6.30
CA ILE A 363 -4.96 -33.46 -6.14
C ILE A 363 -4.74 -32.05 -5.58
N THR A 364 -5.34 -31.05 -6.22
CA THR A 364 -5.33 -29.65 -5.77
C THR A 364 -6.73 -29.19 -5.41
N THR A 365 -6.92 -28.67 -4.19
CA THR A 365 -8.22 -28.18 -3.71
C THR A 365 -8.13 -26.80 -3.06
N ASP A 366 -9.28 -26.19 -2.84
CA ASP A 366 -9.39 -25.04 -1.94
C ASP A 366 -9.30 -25.45 -0.46
N ASN A 367 -9.28 -24.46 0.43
CA ASN A 367 -9.20 -24.66 1.88
C ASN A 367 -10.58 -24.89 2.53
N ALA A 368 -11.58 -25.38 1.80
CA ALA A 368 -12.88 -25.70 2.39
C ALA A 368 -12.74 -26.80 3.46
N LYS A 369 -13.54 -26.69 4.53
CA LYS A 369 -13.48 -27.60 5.69
C LYS A 369 -13.70 -29.07 5.31
N THR A 370 -14.48 -29.33 4.26
CA THR A 370 -14.74 -30.67 3.71
C THR A 370 -13.47 -31.30 3.16
N PHE A 371 -12.68 -30.57 2.38
CA PHE A 371 -11.42 -31.06 1.83
C PHE A 371 -10.35 -31.23 2.90
N VAL A 372 -10.27 -30.30 3.87
CA VAL A 372 -9.36 -30.43 5.01
C VAL A 372 -9.70 -31.67 5.84
N GLY A 373 -10.98 -31.90 6.11
CA GLY A 373 -11.47 -33.08 6.82
C GLY A 373 -11.18 -34.38 6.08
N ALA A 374 -11.43 -34.42 4.77
CA ALA A 374 -11.16 -35.59 3.94
C ALA A 374 -9.65 -35.91 3.85
N ASN A 375 -8.80 -34.90 3.71
CA ASN A 375 -7.34 -35.09 3.74
C ASN A 375 -6.90 -35.65 5.10
N ALA A 376 -7.48 -35.18 6.20
CA ALA A 376 -7.19 -35.73 7.52
C ALA A 376 -7.65 -37.20 7.67
N GLU A 377 -8.83 -37.57 7.15
CA GLU A 377 -9.33 -38.95 7.14
C GLU A 377 -8.47 -39.88 6.27
N ILE A 378 -8.09 -39.43 5.07
CA ILE A 378 -7.18 -40.16 4.18
C ILE A 378 -5.82 -40.35 4.87
N LYS A 379 -5.26 -39.30 5.50
CA LYS A 379 -4.02 -39.40 6.29
C LYS A 379 -4.15 -40.32 7.50
N LYS A 380 -5.32 -40.38 8.15
CA LYS A 380 -5.58 -41.33 9.23
C LYS A 380 -5.60 -42.76 8.72
N LEU A 381 -6.23 -43.03 7.57
CA LEU A 381 -6.19 -44.33 6.92
C LEU A 381 -4.74 -44.72 6.58
N PHE A 382 -3.96 -43.82 5.97
CA PHE A 382 -2.52 -44.04 5.73
C PHE A 382 -1.73 -44.37 7.01
N LYS A 383 -2.07 -43.75 8.16
CA LYS A 383 -1.45 -44.05 9.44
C LYS A 383 -1.88 -45.41 10.02
N MET A 384 -3.14 -45.80 9.87
CA MET A 384 -3.65 -47.10 10.30
C MET A 384 -3.09 -48.27 9.46
N ILE A 385 -2.79 -48.02 8.18
CA ILE A 385 -2.19 -48.97 7.24
C ILE A 385 -0.71 -49.29 7.56
N LYS A 386 -0.05 -48.51 8.44
CA LYS A 386 1.32 -48.79 8.91
C LYS A 386 1.41 -49.90 9.98
N LEU A 387 0.32 -50.58 10.30
CA LEU A 387 0.27 -51.78 11.15
C LEU A 387 -0.05 -53.01 10.26
N PRO A 388 0.49 -54.20 10.58
CA PRO A 388 1.05 -55.12 9.59
C PRO A 388 -0.01 -56.02 8.97
N ASP A 389 -0.46 -55.69 7.76
CA ASP A 389 -0.96 -56.69 6.80
C ASP A 389 -0.33 -56.41 5.44
N HIS A 390 0.62 -57.27 5.07
CA HIS A 390 1.73 -56.94 4.15
C HIS A 390 1.37 -56.80 2.66
N THR A 391 0.15 -57.11 2.22
CA THR A 391 -0.18 -57.15 0.77
C THR A 391 -0.99 -55.95 0.29
N LEU A 392 -1.90 -55.43 1.12
CA LEU A 392 -2.71 -54.25 0.79
C LEU A 392 -2.01 -52.94 1.19
N ALA A 393 -1.15 -53.01 2.22
CA ALA A 393 -0.38 -51.88 2.73
C ALA A 393 0.70 -51.41 1.75
N GLU A 394 1.38 -52.32 1.04
CA GLU A 394 2.37 -51.96 0.02
C GLU A 394 1.73 -51.30 -1.22
N PHE A 395 0.55 -51.78 -1.65
CA PHE A 395 -0.17 -51.21 -2.80
C PHE A 395 -0.69 -49.78 -2.53
N LEU A 396 -1.09 -49.46 -1.29
CA LEU A 396 -1.59 -48.13 -0.93
C LEU A 396 -0.45 -47.16 -0.55
N THR A 397 0.65 -47.67 0.03
CA THR A 397 1.80 -46.85 0.44
C THR A 397 2.69 -46.46 -0.75
N ASN A 398 2.77 -47.29 -1.79
CA ASN A 398 3.50 -46.97 -3.04
C ASN A 398 2.78 -45.96 -3.95
N GLU A 399 1.48 -45.74 -3.75
CA GLU A 399 0.62 -44.96 -4.65
C GLU A 399 0.37 -43.52 -4.13
N SER A 400 1.29 -42.96 -3.33
CA SER A 400 1.09 -41.75 -2.55
C SER A 400 0.57 -40.55 -3.36
N ILE A 401 -0.74 -40.33 -3.35
CA ILE A 401 -1.39 -39.18 -3.98
C ILE A 401 -1.00 -37.91 -3.22
N GLU A 402 -0.29 -37.00 -3.87
CA GLU A 402 0.09 -35.70 -3.30
C GLU A 402 -1.16 -34.80 -3.20
N TRP A 403 -1.49 -34.32 -1.99
CA TRP A 403 -2.62 -33.41 -1.78
C TRP A 403 -2.13 -31.99 -1.49
N ASN A 404 -2.39 -31.07 -2.42
CA ASN A 404 -2.02 -29.67 -2.28
C ASN A 404 -3.23 -28.75 -2.10
N PHE A 405 -3.10 -27.80 -1.19
CA PHE A 405 -4.07 -26.74 -0.98
C PHE A 405 -3.58 -25.45 -1.64
N ILE A 406 -4.48 -24.71 -2.28
CA ILE A 406 -4.16 -23.37 -2.75
C ILE A 406 -3.91 -22.42 -1.56
N PRO A 407 -3.14 -21.33 -1.74
CA PRO A 407 -2.99 -20.32 -0.70
C PRO A 407 -4.35 -19.75 -0.25
N PRO A 408 -4.53 -19.48 1.05
CA PRO A 408 -5.79 -18.94 1.55
C PRO A 408 -6.13 -17.62 0.85
N ARG A 409 -7.43 -17.41 0.58
CA ARG A 409 -7.97 -16.21 -0.08
C ARG A 409 -7.38 -15.91 -1.47
N SER A 410 -6.89 -16.93 -2.19
CA SER A 410 -6.32 -16.79 -3.52
C SER A 410 -7.11 -17.57 -4.60
N PRO A 411 -8.38 -17.21 -4.87
CA PRO A 411 -9.26 -17.93 -5.80
C PRO A 411 -8.71 -18.00 -7.23
N ASN A 412 -7.87 -17.04 -7.60
CA ASN A 412 -7.15 -16.99 -8.87
C ASN A 412 -6.30 -18.25 -9.14
N HIS A 413 -5.82 -18.96 -8.11
CA HIS A 413 -5.13 -20.25 -8.29
C HIS A 413 -6.08 -21.40 -8.65
N GLY A 414 -7.39 -21.23 -8.39
CA GLY A 414 -8.45 -22.18 -8.70
C GLY A 414 -9.29 -21.86 -9.94
N GLY A 415 -8.89 -20.86 -10.72
CA GLY A 415 -9.69 -20.39 -11.85
C GLY A 415 -10.04 -21.48 -12.88
N LEU A 416 -9.27 -22.57 -13.01
CA LEU A 416 -9.58 -23.64 -13.97
C LEU A 416 -10.80 -24.47 -13.56
N TRP A 417 -10.89 -24.88 -12.28
CA TRP A 417 -12.04 -25.63 -11.80
C TRP A 417 -13.24 -24.72 -11.54
N GLU A 418 -13.04 -23.47 -11.13
CA GLU A 418 -14.10 -22.46 -11.07
C GLU A 418 -14.74 -22.22 -12.46
N ALA A 419 -13.93 -22.16 -13.51
CA ALA A 419 -14.41 -22.08 -14.89
C ALA A 419 -15.19 -23.35 -15.29
N GLY A 420 -14.73 -24.53 -14.86
CA GLY A 420 -15.45 -25.80 -15.04
C GLY A 420 -16.82 -25.79 -14.36
N VAL A 421 -16.90 -25.33 -13.11
CA VAL A 421 -18.16 -25.17 -12.36
C VAL A 421 -19.09 -24.18 -13.05
N LYS A 422 -18.57 -23.06 -13.56
CA LYS A 422 -19.34 -22.07 -14.32
C LYS A 422 -19.93 -22.67 -15.60
N ALA A 423 -19.13 -23.43 -16.35
CA ALA A 423 -19.58 -24.09 -17.58
C ALA A 423 -20.65 -25.16 -17.27
N PHE A 424 -20.46 -25.97 -16.23
CA PHE A 424 -21.47 -26.93 -15.78
C PHE A 424 -22.80 -26.25 -15.40
N LYS A 425 -22.76 -25.22 -14.55
CA LYS A 425 -23.96 -24.46 -14.13
C LYS A 425 -24.68 -23.82 -15.32
N PHE A 426 -23.93 -23.35 -16.32
CA PHE A 426 -24.48 -22.75 -17.54
C PHE A 426 -25.35 -23.74 -18.34
N HIS A 427 -24.87 -24.98 -18.53
CA HIS A 427 -25.64 -26.02 -19.21
C HIS A 427 -26.80 -26.52 -18.34
N LEU A 428 -26.54 -26.84 -17.07
CA LEU A 428 -27.56 -27.38 -16.18
C LEU A 428 -28.78 -26.46 -16.07
N LYS A 429 -28.57 -25.13 -15.94
CA LYS A 429 -29.67 -24.15 -15.86
C LYS A 429 -30.55 -24.13 -17.11
N ARG A 430 -29.98 -24.35 -18.30
CA ARG A 430 -30.72 -24.35 -19.58
C ARG A 430 -31.48 -25.64 -19.82
N VAL A 431 -30.89 -26.76 -19.46
CA VAL A 431 -31.48 -28.10 -19.66
C VAL A 431 -32.60 -28.34 -18.66
N VAL A 432 -32.31 -28.09 -17.37
CA VAL A 432 -33.21 -28.46 -16.28
C VAL A 432 -34.26 -27.38 -16.05
N GLY A 433 -33.89 -26.10 -16.21
CA GLY A 433 -34.74 -24.95 -15.91
C GLY A 433 -35.18 -24.96 -14.45
N ASN A 434 -36.48 -24.81 -14.21
CA ASN A 434 -37.08 -24.83 -12.87
C ASN A 434 -37.61 -26.22 -12.45
N ALA A 435 -37.32 -27.27 -13.23
CA ALA A 435 -37.87 -28.59 -12.94
C ALA A 435 -37.06 -29.33 -11.86
N HIS A 436 -37.76 -30.13 -11.05
CA HIS A 436 -37.15 -31.00 -10.06
C HIS A 436 -37.02 -32.42 -10.59
N LEU A 437 -35.78 -32.86 -10.77
CA LEU A 437 -35.43 -34.18 -11.31
C LEU A 437 -35.38 -35.25 -10.20
N THR A 438 -35.57 -36.52 -10.58
CA THR A 438 -35.18 -37.65 -9.72
C THR A 438 -33.68 -37.86 -9.75
N LEU A 439 -33.18 -38.74 -8.88
CA LEU A 439 -31.76 -39.09 -8.83
C LEU A 439 -31.28 -39.71 -10.15
N GLU A 440 -32.02 -40.68 -10.70
CA GLU A 440 -31.69 -41.33 -11.98
C GLU A 440 -31.62 -40.30 -13.12
N GLU A 441 -32.64 -39.44 -13.21
CA GLU A 441 -32.72 -38.37 -14.22
C GLU A 441 -31.56 -37.38 -14.09
N PHE A 442 -31.19 -37.03 -12.86
CA PHE A 442 -30.09 -36.11 -12.59
C PHE A 442 -28.74 -36.70 -12.99
N ILE A 443 -28.50 -37.99 -12.70
CA ILE A 443 -27.28 -38.69 -13.10
C ILE A 443 -27.15 -38.73 -14.63
N THR A 444 -28.23 -39.06 -15.35
CA THR A 444 -28.23 -39.09 -16.83
C THR A 444 -27.87 -37.73 -17.41
N ILE A 445 -28.53 -36.66 -16.96
CA ILE A 445 -28.24 -35.29 -17.43
C ILE A 445 -26.81 -34.88 -17.10
N LEU A 446 -26.29 -35.28 -15.94
CA LEU A 446 -24.92 -34.98 -15.54
C LEU A 446 -23.89 -35.69 -16.44
N CYS A 447 -24.12 -36.96 -16.80
CA CYS A 447 -23.28 -37.69 -17.77
C CYS A 447 -23.30 -37.04 -19.17
N GLU A 448 -24.45 -36.56 -19.62
CA GLU A 448 -24.55 -35.88 -20.92
C GLU A 448 -23.86 -34.52 -20.92
N ILE A 449 -24.04 -33.73 -19.85
CA ILE A 449 -23.31 -32.46 -19.70
C ILE A 449 -21.80 -32.72 -19.64
N GLU A 450 -21.35 -33.79 -18.97
CA GLU A 450 -19.94 -34.20 -18.97
C GLU A 450 -19.43 -34.51 -20.38
N ALA A 451 -20.19 -35.26 -21.18
CA ALA A 451 -19.83 -35.57 -22.57
C ALA A 451 -19.70 -34.29 -23.41
N VAL A 452 -20.68 -33.38 -23.30
CA VAL A 452 -20.71 -32.12 -24.05
C VAL A 452 -19.56 -31.20 -23.65
N LEU A 453 -19.31 -31.05 -22.34
CA LEU A 453 -18.17 -30.28 -21.86
C LEU A 453 -16.85 -30.86 -22.39
N ASN A 454 -16.71 -32.18 -22.45
CA ASN A 454 -15.48 -32.82 -22.95
C ASN A 454 -15.37 -32.79 -24.49
N SER A 455 -16.43 -32.51 -25.23
CA SER A 455 -16.41 -32.33 -26.68
C SER A 455 -16.08 -30.89 -27.12
N ARG A 456 -15.78 -29.98 -26.18
CA ARG A 456 -15.41 -28.58 -26.50
C ARG A 456 -14.02 -28.47 -27.12
N PRO A 457 -13.80 -27.57 -28.10
CA PRO A 457 -12.49 -27.34 -28.68
C PRO A 457 -11.53 -26.72 -27.65
N LEU A 458 -10.28 -27.18 -27.62
CA LEU A 458 -9.22 -26.64 -26.77
C LEU A 458 -8.53 -25.41 -27.38
N THR A 459 -8.60 -25.30 -28.71
CA THR A 459 -8.05 -24.22 -29.52
C THR A 459 -9.18 -23.42 -30.16
N PRO A 460 -8.96 -22.14 -30.48
CA PRO A 460 -9.90 -21.40 -31.31
C PRO A 460 -10.10 -22.13 -32.64
N LEU A 461 -11.35 -22.18 -33.11
CA LEU A 461 -11.69 -22.73 -34.40
C LEU A 461 -11.20 -21.78 -35.49
N THR A 462 -10.51 -22.33 -36.48
CA THR A 462 -10.13 -21.61 -37.69
C THR A 462 -11.24 -21.72 -38.74
N SER A 463 -11.31 -20.73 -39.63
CA SER A 463 -12.31 -20.68 -40.70
C SER A 463 -11.89 -21.42 -41.98
N ASN A 464 -10.67 -21.96 -42.02
CA ASN A 464 -10.14 -22.65 -43.20
C ASN A 464 -10.60 -24.10 -43.23
N PHE A 465 -11.04 -24.57 -44.38
CA PHE A 465 -11.52 -25.94 -44.57
C PHE A 465 -10.41 -27.00 -44.52
N ASP A 466 -9.18 -26.61 -44.88
CA ASP A 466 -8.03 -27.52 -44.95
C ASP A 466 -7.32 -27.73 -43.59
N ASP A 467 -7.79 -27.07 -42.52
CA ASP A 467 -7.21 -27.23 -41.20
C ASP A 467 -7.62 -28.55 -40.54
N PHE A 468 -6.72 -29.10 -39.73
CA PHE A 468 -6.97 -30.34 -38.99
C PHE A 468 -8.13 -30.20 -38.00
N GLU A 469 -8.84 -31.31 -37.74
CA GLU A 469 -9.89 -31.37 -36.74
C GLU A 469 -9.38 -30.86 -35.38
N THR A 470 -10.16 -29.97 -34.74
CA THR A 470 -9.75 -29.38 -33.47
C THR A 470 -9.71 -30.40 -32.35
N LEU A 471 -8.61 -30.38 -31.59
CA LEU A 471 -8.48 -31.23 -30.40
C LEU A 471 -9.48 -30.82 -29.31
N THR A 472 -10.16 -31.83 -28.77
CA THR A 472 -11.09 -31.69 -27.64
C THR A 472 -10.61 -32.54 -26.47
N PRO A 473 -11.01 -32.23 -25.21
CA PRO A 473 -10.69 -33.12 -24.09
C PRO A 473 -11.11 -34.58 -24.31
N GLY A 474 -12.22 -34.82 -25.03
CA GLY A 474 -12.71 -36.14 -25.38
C GLY A 474 -11.71 -36.98 -26.17
N HIS A 475 -10.93 -36.36 -27.07
CA HIS A 475 -9.87 -37.03 -27.81
C HIS A 475 -8.82 -37.65 -26.88
N PHE A 476 -8.47 -36.97 -25.79
CA PHE A 476 -7.52 -37.53 -24.81
C PHE A 476 -8.11 -38.64 -23.94
N LEU A 477 -9.44 -38.71 -23.83
CA LEU A 477 -10.12 -39.67 -22.96
C LEU A 477 -10.50 -40.96 -23.67
N VAL A 478 -11.01 -40.85 -24.91
CA VAL A 478 -11.58 -41.98 -25.67
C VAL A 478 -10.96 -42.08 -27.08
N GLY A 479 -10.07 -41.16 -27.46
CA GLY A 479 -9.46 -41.11 -28.80
C GLY A 479 -10.33 -40.46 -29.87
N ARG A 480 -11.53 -39.98 -29.52
CA ARG A 480 -12.51 -39.35 -30.43
C ARG A 480 -13.41 -38.38 -29.65
N PRO A 481 -14.11 -37.43 -30.32
CA PRO A 481 -15.09 -36.60 -29.64
C PRO A 481 -16.23 -37.44 -29.07
N LEU A 482 -16.71 -37.05 -27.89
CA LEU A 482 -17.84 -37.70 -27.22
C LEU A 482 -19.14 -37.11 -27.79
N THR A 483 -19.49 -37.50 -29.02
CA THR A 483 -20.79 -37.17 -29.62
C THR A 483 -21.83 -38.17 -29.13
N SER A 484 -22.99 -37.69 -28.67
CA SER A 484 -24.09 -38.60 -28.32
C SER A 484 -24.73 -39.15 -29.59
N ILE A 485 -25.41 -40.29 -29.42
CA ILE A 485 -26.33 -40.83 -30.41
C ILE A 485 -27.46 -39.81 -30.61
N VAL A 486 -27.86 -39.59 -31.88
CA VAL A 486 -28.99 -38.70 -32.21
C VAL A 486 -30.28 -39.37 -31.77
N GLU A 487 -30.94 -38.83 -30.75
CA GLU A 487 -32.27 -39.27 -30.34
C GLU A 487 -33.38 -38.52 -31.12
N PRO A 488 -34.53 -39.16 -31.43
CA PRO A 488 -35.62 -38.52 -32.15
C PRO A 488 -36.19 -37.33 -31.38
N GLN A 489 -36.37 -36.18 -32.05
CA GLN A 489 -36.85 -34.95 -31.44
C GLN A 489 -38.33 -35.03 -31.06
N ILE A 490 -38.64 -35.04 -29.76
CA ILE A 490 -40.00 -35.05 -29.23
C ILE A 490 -40.48 -33.61 -28.93
N THR A 491 -40.35 -32.71 -29.91
CA THR A 491 -40.70 -31.28 -29.76
C THR A 491 -42.22 -31.03 -29.84
N ASN A 492 -42.91 -31.76 -30.72
CA ASN A 492 -44.32 -31.52 -31.07
C ASN A 492 -45.37 -32.18 -30.15
N ILE A 493 -44.96 -32.86 -29.08
CA ILE A 493 -45.89 -33.52 -28.14
C ILE A 493 -46.08 -32.67 -26.88
N ASN A 494 -47.34 -32.47 -26.49
CA ASN A 494 -47.73 -31.76 -25.26
C ASN A 494 -47.14 -32.44 -24.00
N GLU A 495 -46.65 -31.66 -23.04
CA GLU A 495 -45.98 -32.20 -21.83
C GLU A 495 -46.83 -33.17 -21.00
N ASN A 496 -48.16 -33.08 -21.12
CA ASN A 496 -49.11 -33.93 -20.41
C ASN A 496 -49.27 -35.33 -21.02
N GLN A 497 -48.83 -35.53 -22.27
CA GLN A 497 -48.87 -36.82 -22.97
C GLN A 497 -47.54 -37.56 -22.93
N LEU A 498 -46.48 -36.91 -22.44
CA LEU A 498 -45.15 -37.49 -22.35
C LEU A 498 -44.99 -38.28 -21.05
N SER A 499 -44.54 -39.52 -21.18
CA SER A 499 -44.00 -40.26 -20.05
C SER A 499 -42.87 -39.47 -19.40
N ARG A 500 -42.61 -39.74 -18.12
CA ARG A 500 -41.57 -39.03 -17.37
C ARG A 500 -40.19 -39.12 -18.04
N TRP A 501 -39.89 -40.27 -18.64
CA TRP A 501 -38.67 -40.50 -19.42
C TRP A 501 -38.64 -39.67 -20.71
N GLU A 502 -39.76 -39.58 -21.44
CA GLU A 502 -39.86 -38.74 -22.63
C GLU A 502 -39.75 -37.24 -22.31
N ARG A 503 -40.14 -36.82 -21.09
CA ARG A 503 -39.90 -35.44 -20.61
C ARG A 503 -38.43 -35.15 -20.33
N VAL A 504 -37.66 -36.15 -19.90
CA VAL A 504 -36.19 -36.04 -19.77
C VAL A 504 -35.58 -35.96 -21.16
N LYS A 505 -35.98 -36.87 -22.07
CA LYS A 505 -35.55 -36.86 -23.48
C LYS A 505 -35.83 -35.53 -24.18
N LYS A 506 -37.01 -34.94 -23.97
CA LYS A 506 -37.36 -33.63 -24.55
C LYS A 506 -36.41 -32.50 -24.12
N LYS A 507 -35.71 -32.63 -22.99
CA LYS A 507 -34.74 -31.63 -22.51
C LYS A 507 -33.33 -31.80 -23.09
N LEU A 508 -33.01 -32.97 -23.62
CA LEU A 508 -31.67 -33.29 -24.14
C LEU A 508 -31.32 -32.55 -25.46
N PRO A 509 -32.22 -32.44 -26.46
CA PRO A 509 -31.93 -31.69 -27.70
C PRO A 509 -31.54 -30.23 -27.48
N ASN A 510 -32.03 -29.60 -26.41
CA ASN A 510 -31.67 -28.23 -26.07
C ASN A 510 -30.18 -28.08 -25.71
N ILE A 511 -29.50 -29.15 -25.29
CA ILE A 511 -28.07 -29.14 -25.01
C ILE A 511 -27.29 -28.85 -26.30
N TYR A 512 -27.56 -29.61 -27.36
CA TYR A 512 -26.86 -29.53 -28.64
C TYR A 512 -27.15 -28.22 -29.40
N ILE A 513 -28.41 -27.77 -29.39
CA ILE A 513 -28.80 -26.49 -30.00
C ILE A 513 -28.14 -25.30 -29.27
N SER A 514 -28.04 -25.37 -27.94
CA SER A 514 -27.37 -24.33 -27.15
C SER A 514 -25.85 -24.31 -27.32
N PHE A 515 -25.25 -25.43 -27.74
CA PHE A 515 -23.81 -25.56 -28.02
C PHE A 515 -23.44 -24.85 -29.33
N GLY A 516 -24.29 -24.95 -30.36
CA GLY A 516 -24.08 -24.24 -31.63
C GLY A 516 -24.07 -22.71 -31.50
N ASN A 517 -24.82 -22.16 -30.54
CA ASN A 517 -24.91 -20.70 -30.31
C ASN A 517 -23.84 -20.14 -29.34
N ALA A 518 -22.96 -20.99 -28.79
CA ALA A 518 -21.86 -20.56 -27.91
C ALA A 518 -20.50 -20.47 -28.63
N ILE A 519 -20.50 -20.64 -29.95
CA ILE A 519 -19.33 -20.58 -30.85
C ILE A 519 -19.35 -19.31 -31.73
N ILE A 520 -20.08 -18.26 -31.33
CA ILE A 520 -19.96 -16.92 -31.93
C ILE A 520 -19.58 -15.91 -30.86
#